data_AF-A0A645IK68-F1
#
_entry.id   AF-A0A645IK68-F1
#
_cell.length_a   1.000
_cell.length_b   1.000
_cell.length_c   1.000
_cell.angle_alpha   90.00
_cell.angle_beta   90.00
_cell.angle_gamma   90.00
#
_symmetry.space_group_name_H-M   'P 1'
#
loop_
_entity.id
_entity.type
_entity.pdbx_description
1 polymer ?
#
loop_
_entity_poly.entity_id
_entity_poly.type
_entity_poly.pdbx_seq_one_letter_code
_entity_poly.pdbx_strand_id
1 'polypeptide(L)'
;MDYGGDSISCIPKVIERAVVAAKREGVIHGTHPEEGAIAGATHEALSQLIAKSLGLNVGGKVGIARQGDHISVCILFGIGLLHLNEVGIGLAHRAVNG
;
A
#
# COMPACT_ATOMS: atom_id res chain seq x y z
N MET A 1 -5.48 7.24 1.48
CA MET A 1 -5.18 6.98 2.91
C MET A 1 -3.81 7.53 3.20
N ASP A 2 -3.64 8.32 4.26
CA ASP A 2 -2.35 8.84 4.68
C ASP A 2 -1.73 7.95 5.79
N TYR A 3 -0.41 7.72 5.74
CA TYR A 3 0.36 7.03 6.78
C TYR A 3 1.65 7.80 7.10
N GLY A 4 2.22 7.56 8.28
CA GLY A 4 3.42 8.22 8.80
C GLY A 4 4.09 7.37 9.88
N GLY A 5 5.41 7.20 9.83
CA GLY A 5 6.18 6.47 10.86
C GLY A 5 7.52 5.93 10.37
N ASP A 6 8.19 5.14 11.21
CA ASP A 6 9.39 4.40 10.80
C ASP A 6 9.06 3.39 9.69
N SER A 7 9.94 3.35 8.68
CA SER A 7 9.82 2.58 7.44
C SER A 7 9.37 1.12 7.58
N ILE A 8 9.81 0.41 8.63
CA ILE A 8 9.45 -0.99 8.86
C ILE A 8 8.20 -1.08 9.71
N SER A 9 8.13 -0.29 10.78
CA SER A 9 7.02 -0.34 11.74
C SER A 9 5.66 0.02 11.13
N CYS A 10 5.63 0.79 10.04
CA CYS A 10 4.38 1.18 9.39
C CYS A 10 3.76 0.10 8.50
N ILE A 11 4.52 -0.92 8.06
CA ILE A 11 4.09 -1.89 7.04
C ILE A 11 2.76 -2.59 7.41
N PRO A 12 2.61 -3.20 8.61
CA PRO A 12 1.36 -3.89 8.96
C PRO A 12 0.16 -2.95 8.96
N LYS A 13 0.37 -1.73 9.46
CA LYS A 13 -0.68 -0.70 9.56
C LYS A 13 -1.12 -0.18 8.19
N VAL A 14 -0.20 -0.06 7.24
CA VAL A 14 -0.53 0.32 5.86
C VAL A 14 -1.35 -0.79 5.19
N ILE A 15 -0.96 -2.05 5.35
CA ILE A 15 -1.68 -3.21 4.81
C ILE A 15 -3.11 -3.29 5.38
N GLU A 16 -3.25 -3.22 6.70
CA GLU A 16 -4.57 -3.25 7.37
C GLU A 16 -5.46 -2.11 6.86
N ARG A 17 -4.92 -0.89 6.81
CA ARG A 17 -5.68 0.29 6.33
C ARG A 17 -6.04 0.20 4.86
N ALA A 18 -5.21 -0.40 4.02
CA ALA A 18 -5.52 -0.61 2.61
C ALA A 18 -6.73 -1.55 2.45
N VAL A 19 -6.76 -2.65 3.21
CA VAL A 19 -7.90 -3.59 3.21
C VAL A 19 -9.18 -2.92 3.71
N VAL A 20 -9.11 -2.18 4.82
CA VAL A 20 -10.26 -1.45 5.37
C VAL A 20 -10.77 -0.39 4.38
N ALA A 21 -9.87 0.37 3.76
CA ALA A 21 -10.24 1.39 2.79
C ALA A 21 -10.86 0.76 1.52
N ALA A 22 -10.27 -0.31 0.98
CA ALA A 22 -10.80 -0.98 -0.21
C ALA A 22 -12.24 -1.46 -0.02
N LYS A 23 -12.56 -2.00 1.18
CA LYS A 23 -13.93 -2.38 1.54
C LYS A 23 -14.86 -1.16 1.67
N ARG A 24 -14.41 -0.13 2.40
CA ARG A 24 -15.21 1.07 2.66
C ARG A 24 -15.57 1.82 1.37
N GLU A 25 -14.63 1.91 0.43
CA GLU A 25 -14.82 2.60 -0.85
C GLU A 25 -15.48 1.69 -1.91
N GLY A 26 -15.85 0.45 -1.58
CA GLY A 26 -16.52 -0.48 -2.50
C GLY A 26 -15.64 -1.02 -3.62
N VAL A 27 -14.31 -0.97 -3.48
CA VAL A 27 -13.36 -1.53 -4.45
C VAL A 27 -13.34 -3.07 -4.40
N ILE A 28 -13.63 -3.64 -3.23
CA ILE A 28 -13.80 -5.09 -3.02
C ILE A 28 -15.04 -5.38 -2.17
N HIS A 29 -15.56 -6.61 -2.25
CA HIS A 29 -16.73 -7.06 -1.49
C HIS A 29 -16.40 -7.60 -0.09
N GLY A 30 -15.11 -7.67 0.27
CA GLY A 30 -14.66 -8.11 1.60
C GLY A 30 -14.68 -9.63 1.75
N THR A 31 -14.65 -10.38 0.65
CA THR A 31 -14.42 -11.82 0.69
C THR A 31 -12.97 -12.11 1.07
N HIS A 32 -12.72 -13.27 1.68
CA HIS A 32 -11.38 -13.67 2.11
C HIS A 32 -10.32 -13.61 0.96
N PRO A 33 -10.62 -14.06 -0.28
CA PRO A 33 -9.70 -13.92 -1.40
C PRO A 33 -9.39 -12.46 -1.77
N GLU A 34 -10.38 -11.58 -1.77
CA GLU A 34 -10.19 -10.17 -2.11
C GLU A 34 -9.38 -9.43 -1.04
N GLU A 35 -9.64 -9.70 0.24
CA GLU A 35 -8.85 -9.13 1.34
C GLU A 35 -7.39 -9.58 1.25
N GLY A 36 -7.16 -10.86 0.96
CA GLY A 36 -5.83 -11.42 0.70
C GLY A 36 -5.15 -10.80 -0.52
N ALA A 37 -5.90 -10.55 -1.60
CA ALA A 37 -5.39 -9.87 -2.78
C ALA A 37 -4.94 -8.44 -2.47
N ILE A 38 -5.75 -7.65 -1.76
CA ILE A 38 -5.37 -6.29 -1.35
C ILE A 38 -4.15 -6.32 -0.43
N ALA A 39 -4.15 -7.19 0.57
CA ALA A 39 -3.04 -7.28 1.51
C ALA A 39 -1.73 -7.67 0.81
N GLY A 40 -1.79 -8.67 -0.06
CA GLY A 40 -0.66 -9.16 -0.83
C GLY A 40 -0.14 -8.13 -1.84
N ALA A 41 -1.02 -7.45 -2.57
CA ALA A 41 -0.63 -6.38 -3.50
C ALA A 41 0.01 -5.22 -2.74
N THR A 42 -0.59 -4.80 -1.61
CA THR A 42 -0.05 -3.72 -0.79
C THR A 42 1.35 -4.06 -0.26
N HIS A 43 1.55 -5.28 0.23
CA HIS A 43 2.87 -5.72 0.69
C HIS A 43 3.92 -5.74 -0.43
N GLU A 44 3.56 -6.21 -1.62
CA GLU A 44 4.46 -6.22 -2.78
C GLU A 44 4.80 -4.82 -3.29
N ALA A 45 3.85 -3.89 -3.26
CA ALA A 45 4.12 -2.49 -3.57
C ALA A 45 5.07 -1.86 -2.51
N LEU A 46 4.88 -2.19 -1.23
CA LEU A 46 5.75 -1.72 -0.14
C LEU A 46 7.17 -2.26 -0.26
N SER A 47 7.36 -3.53 -0.66
CA SER A 47 8.69 -4.16 -0.71
C SER A 47 9.64 -3.47 -1.69
N GLN A 48 9.10 -2.86 -2.76
CA GLN A 48 9.85 -2.05 -3.71
C GLN A 48 10.42 -0.76 -3.09
N LEU A 49 9.80 -0.28 -2.00
CA LEU A 49 10.15 0.97 -1.33
C LEU A 49 11.11 0.76 -0.16
N ILE A 50 11.18 -0.44 0.42
CA ILE A 50 11.96 -0.74 1.64
C ILE A 50 13.42 -0.35 1.47
N ALA A 51 14.06 -0.73 0.36
CA ALA A 51 15.49 -0.45 0.16
C ALA A 51 15.81 1.06 0.12
N LYS A 52 14.85 1.89 -0.27
CA LYS A 52 15.01 3.36 -0.33
C LYS A 52 14.65 4.05 0.97
N SER A 53 13.83 3.43 1.81
CA SER A 53 13.30 4.05 3.03
C SER A 53 13.87 3.49 4.32
N LEU A 54 14.70 2.45 4.26
CA LEU A 54 15.22 1.75 5.43
C LEU A 54 15.90 2.71 6.42
N GLY A 55 15.40 2.75 7.65
CA GLY A 55 15.92 3.60 8.72
C GLY A 55 15.49 5.07 8.62
N LEU A 56 14.56 5.40 7.72
CA LEU A 56 14.03 6.75 7.52
C LEU A 56 12.54 6.81 7.89
N ASN A 57 12.07 8.03 8.14
CA ASN A 57 10.64 8.28 8.32
C ASN A 57 9.97 8.33 6.95
N VAL A 58 8.83 7.68 6.84
CA VAL A 58 8.01 7.68 5.62
C VAL A 58 6.63 8.20 5.91
N GLY A 59 6.03 8.80 4.90
CA GLY A 59 4.60 9.02 4.86
C GLY A 59 4.10 9.16 3.44
N GLY A 60 2.80 9.02 3.22
CA GLY A 60 2.28 9.13 1.85
C GLY A 60 0.93 8.49 1.64
N LYS A 61 0.65 8.09 0.40
CA LYS A 61 -0.68 7.69 -0.04
C LYS A 61 -0.71 6.29 -0.65
N VAL A 62 -1.76 5.54 -0.31
CA VAL A 62 -2.15 4.30 -1.02
C VAL A 62 -3.34 4.58 -1.92
N GLY A 63 -3.22 4.21 -3.19
CA GLY A 63 -4.28 4.14 -4.18
C GLY A 63 -4.58 2.68 -4.53
N ILE A 64 -5.87 2.37 -4.67
CA ILE A 64 -6.36 1.02 -4.97
C ILE A 64 -7.40 1.17 -6.08
N ALA A 65 -7.25 0.39 -7.14
CA ALA A 65 -8.19 0.37 -8.25
C ALA A 65 -8.55 -1.07 -8.61
N ARG A 66 -9.77 -1.26 -9.10
CA ARG A 66 -10.24 -2.55 -9.62
C ARG A 66 -10.89 -2.37 -10.98
N GLN A 67 -10.60 -3.30 -11.88
CA GLN A 67 -11.29 -3.46 -13.16
C GLN A 67 -11.53 -4.96 -13.40
N GLY A 68 -12.79 -5.39 -13.37
CA GLY A 68 -13.12 -6.81 -13.43
C GLY A 68 -12.39 -7.58 -12.33
N ASP A 69 -11.63 -8.60 -12.71
CA ASP A 69 -10.86 -9.46 -11.79
C ASP A 69 -9.48 -8.89 -11.45
N HIS A 70 -9.13 -7.70 -11.94
CA HIS A 70 -7.81 -7.12 -11.77
C HIS A 70 -7.83 -6.02 -10.71
N ILE A 71 -7.03 -6.23 -9.66
CA ILE A 71 -6.78 -5.25 -8.61
C ILE A 71 -5.36 -4.72 -8.78
N SER A 72 -5.22 -3.40 -8.73
CA SER A 72 -3.93 -2.72 -8.72
C SER A 72 -3.81 -1.86 -7.47
N VAL A 73 -2.65 -1.93 -6.83
CA VAL A 73 -2.29 -1.09 -5.68
C VAL A 73 -1.10 -0.23 -6.08
N CYS A 74 -1.19 1.07 -5.79
CA CYS A 74 -0.13 2.06 -5.96
C CYS A 74 0.16 2.71 -4.61
N ILE A 75 1.43 2.88 -4.30
CA ILE A 75 1.89 3.49 -3.06
C ILE A 75 2.88 4.59 -3.42
N LEU A 76 2.63 5.81 -2.96
CA LEU A 76 3.51 6.95 -3.08
C LEU A 76 4.06 7.31 -1.70
N PHE A 77 5.36 7.15 -1.49
CA PHE A 77 6.08 7.54 -0.27
C PHE A 77 6.79 8.87 -0.49
N GLY A 78 6.60 9.81 0.43
CA GLY A 78 7.64 10.75 0.81
C GLY A 78 8.55 10.11 1.84
N ILE A 79 9.86 10.19 1.63
CA ILE A 79 10.90 9.63 2.49
C ILE A 79 11.69 10.80 3.05
N GLY A 80 11.65 10.99 4.36
CA GLY A 80 12.15 12.18 5.03
C GLY A 80 13.38 11.92 5.90
N LEU A 81 14.40 12.78 5.73
CA LEU A 81 15.47 12.98 6.70
C LEU A 81 15.74 14.50 6.84
N LEU A 82 15.40 15.08 8.00
CA LEU A 82 15.55 16.51 8.29
C LEU A 82 14.84 17.41 7.24
N HIS A 83 15.60 17.97 6.29
CA HIS A 83 15.13 18.82 5.20
C HIS A 83 15.22 18.16 3.82
N LEU A 84 15.73 16.93 3.73
CA LEU A 84 15.72 16.15 2.50
C LEU A 84 14.42 15.36 2.37
N ASN A 85 13.76 15.55 1.23
CA ASN A 85 12.55 14.84 0.84
C ASN A 85 12.84 14.08 -0.45
N GLU A 86 12.97 12.76 -0.35
CA GLU A 86 13.00 11.85 -1.50
C GLU A 86 11.58 11.31 -1.73
N VAL A 87 11.30 10.84 -2.95
CA VAL A 87 10.03 10.18 -3.26
C VAL A 87 10.24 8.76 -3.78
N GLY A 88 9.33 7.88 -3.40
CA GLY A 88 9.30 6.50 -3.86
C GLY A 88 7.91 6.12 -4.35
N ILE A 89 7.83 5.37 -5.45
CA ILE A 89 6.59 4.75 -5.92
C ILE A 89 6.74 3.23 -5.94
N GLY A 90 5.74 2.54 -5.41
CA GLY A 90 5.61 1.08 -5.44
C GLY A 90 4.28 0.69 -6.07
N LEU A 91 4.28 -0.34 -6.91
CA LEU A 91 3.10 -0.78 -7.63
C LEU A 91 2.98 -2.31 -7.58
N ALA A 92 1.78 -2.82 -7.45
CA ALA A 92 1.54 -4.26 -7.52
C ALA A 92 0.17 -4.57 -8.11
N HIS A 93 0.08 -5.74 -8.73
CA HIS A 93 -1.12 -6.27 -9.33
C HIS A 93 -1.47 -7.62 -8.72
N ARG A 94 -2.77 -7.88 -8.59
CA ARG A 94 -3.33 -9.20 -8.28
C ARG A 94 -4.54 -9.43 -9.18
N ALA A 95 -4.63 -10.61 -9.77
CA ALA A 95 -5.86 -11.11 -10.34
C ALA A 95 -6.61 -11.92 -9.27
N VAL A 96 -7.84 -11.53 -8.95
CA VAL A 96 -8.70 -12.26 -8.02
C VAL A 96 -10.12 -12.23 -8.57
N ASN A 97 -10.71 -13.42 -8.68
CA ASN A 97 -12.11 -13.56 -9.01
C ASN A 97 -12.90 -13.38 -7.71
N GLY A 98 -13.72 -12.34 -7.63
CA GLY A 98 -14.44 -11.92 -6.43
C GLY A 98 -15.74 -11.26 -6.78
#